data_AF-A0AAX3HY11-F1
#
_entry.id   AF-A0AAX3HY11-F1
#
_cell.length_a   1.000
_cell.length_b   1.000
_cell.length_c   1.000
_cell.angle_alpha   90.00
_cell.angle_beta   90.00
_cell.angle_gamma   90.00
#
_symmetry.space_group_name_H-M   'P 1'
#
loop_
_entity.id
_entity.type
_entity.pdbx_description
1 polymer ?
#
loop_
_entity_poly.entity_id
_entity_poly.type
_entity_poly.pdbx_seq_one_letter_code
_entity_poly.pdbx_strand_id
1 'polypeptide(L)'
;MKKIIGFLVVTAIFIGIGFAVNRYINGPSQPVNGIIVSGTKENISAVKNLYKDQNVRTADYSYKLVTEIIKQELTTEQKEDIKK
;
A
#
# COMPACT_ATOMS: atom_id res chain seq x y z
N MET A 1 -24.13 37.97 5.58
CA MET A 1 -22.78 38.02 6.18
C MET A 1 -22.61 37.06 7.36
N LYS A 2 -23.38 37.15 8.46
CA LYS A 2 -23.24 36.24 9.63
C LYS A 2 -23.34 34.73 9.31
N LYS A 3 -24.22 34.32 8.37
CA LYS A 3 -24.38 32.92 7.95
C LYS A 3 -23.15 32.35 7.21
N ILE A 4 -22.46 33.19 6.44
CA ILE A 4 -21.26 32.81 5.66
C ILE A 4 -20.07 32.63 6.60
N ILE A 5 -19.94 33.51 7.60
CA ILE A 5 -18.91 33.42 8.64
C ILE A 5 -19.12 32.15 9.48
N GLY A 6 -20.36 31.87 9.88
CA GLY A 6 -20.69 30.63 10.61
C GLY A 6 -20.35 29.37 9.80
N PHE A 7 -20.65 29.37 8.50
CA PHE A 7 -20.29 28.26 7.62
C PHE A 7 -18.77 28.06 7.56
N LEU A 8 -17.99 29.11 7.33
CA LEU A 8 -16.52 29.06 7.28
C LEU A 8 -15.89 28.52 8.56
N VAL A 9 -16.38 28.94 9.72
CA VAL A 9 -15.88 28.46 11.02
C VAL A 9 -16.11 26.96 11.18
N VAL A 10 -17.30 26.47 10.81
CA VAL A 10 -17.61 25.05 10.88
C VAL A 10 -16.72 24.25 9.94
N THR A 11 -16.54 24.70 8.69
CA THR A 11 -15.67 24.02 7.72
C THR A 11 -14.22 23.93 8.21
N ALA A 12 -13.69 25.00 8.80
CA ALA A 12 -12.33 25.01 9.33
C ALA A 12 -12.12 24.00 10.47
N ILE A 13 -13.12 23.86 11.36
CA ILE A 13 -13.09 22.86 12.44
C ILE A 13 -13.07 21.44 11.88
N PHE A 14 -13.92 21.14 10.89
CA PHE A 14 -13.95 19.80 10.26
C PHE A 14 -12.63 19.46 9.57
N ILE A 15 -12.00 20.41 8.87
CA ILE A 15 -10.69 20.21 8.24
C ILE A 15 -9.61 19.95 9.31
N GLY A 16 -9.61 20.74 10.39
CA GLY A 16 -8.66 20.58 11.49
C GLY A 16 -8.75 19.22 12.18
N ILE A 17 -9.97 18.76 12.47
CA ILE A 17 -10.20 17.44 13.07
C ILE A 17 -9.77 16.32 12.11
N GLY A 18 -10.16 16.40 10.83
CA GLY A 18 -9.78 15.41 9.83
C GLY A 18 -8.27 15.29 9.68
N PHE A 19 -7.56 16.42 9.67
CA PHE A 19 -6.09 16.45 9.63
C PHE A 19 -5.47 15.86 10.91
N ALA A 20 -6.00 16.18 12.08
CA ALA A 20 -5.50 15.66 13.36
C ALA A 20 -5.69 14.14 13.48
N VAL A 21 -6.85 13.61 13.09
CA VAL A 21 -7.12 12.16 13.06
C VAL A 21 -6.19 11.46 12.06
N ASN A 22 -6.05 12.00 10.85
CA ASN A 22 -5.15 11.44 9.84
C ASN A 22 -3.69 11.41 10.33
N ARG A 23 -3.25 12.48 10.99
CA ARG A 23 -1.91 12.63 11.58
C ARG A 23 -1.68 11.71 12.79
N TYR A 24 -2.73 11.39 13.55
CA TYR A 24 -2.68 10.45 14.67
C TYR A 24 -2.59 9.01 14.18
N ILE A 25 -3.38 8.64 13.17
CA ILE A 25 -3.40 7.28 12.61
C ILE A 25 -2.13 6.98 11.80
N ASN A 26 -1.79 7.86 10.85
CA ASN A 26 -0.68 7.64 9.93
C ASN A 26 0.67 8.16 10.48
N GLY A 27 0.66 8.80 11.65
CA GLY A 27 1.84 9.42 12.21
C GLY A 27 2.36 10.61 11.39
N PRO A 28 3.55 11.15 11.70
CA PRO A 28 4.20 12.14 10.85
C PRO A 28 4.55 11.48 9.52
N SER A 29 4.43 12.22 8.41
CA SER A 29 5.15 11.83 7.20
C SER A 29 6.63 11.82 7.54
N GLN A 30 7.17 10.62 7.73
CA GLN A 30 8.61 10.44 7.89
C GLN A 30 9.18 10.29 6.49
N PRO A 31 10.27 11.00 6.15
CA PRO A 31 11.01 10.70 4.93
C PRO A 31 11.47 9.25 5.05
N VAL A 32 10.85 8.38 4.24
CA VAL A 32 11.17 6.96 4.24
C VAL A 32 12.51 6.82 3.52
N ASN A 33 13.60 6.80 4.29
CA ASN A 33 14.95 6.55 3.77
C ASN A 33 15.22 5.04 3.63
N GLY A 34 14.25 4.32 3.08
CA GLY A 34 14.26 2.87 3.00
C GLY A 34 13.80 2.37 1.63
N ILE A 35 14.45 1.32 1.15
CA ILE A 35 14.09 0.62 -0.08
C ILE A 35 13.51 -0.73 0.32
N ILE A 36 12.36 -1.08 -0.24
CA ILE A 36 11.76 -2.41 -0.10
C ILE A 36 12.06 -3.19 -1.38
N VAL A 37 12.67 -4.36 -1.23
CA VAL A 37 13.02 -5.24 -2.36
C VAL A 37 12.42 -6.61 -2.12
N SER A 38 11.66 -7.07 -3.10
CA SER A 38 10.99 -8.38 -3.12
C SER A 38 11.52 -9.23 -4.27
N GLY A 39 11.73 -10.52 -4.04
CA GLY A 39 12.27 -11.42 -5.05
C GLY A 39 12.73 -12.75 -4.47
N THR A 40 13.50 -13.50 -5.25
CA THR A 40 14.17 -14.71 -4.77
C THR A 40 15.23 -14.36 -3.72
N LYS A 41 15.58 -15.33 -2.87
CA LYS A 41 16.62 -15.14 -1.84
C LYS A 41 17.96 -14.70 -2.43
N GLU A 42 18.33 -15.23 -3.58
CA GLU A 42 19.57 -14.86 -4.30
C GLU A 42 19.56 -13.39 -4.71
N ASN A 43 18.45 -12.92 -5.31
CA ASN A 43 18.34 -11.53 -5.75
C ASN A 43 18.36 -10.56 -4.56
N ILE A 44 17.68 -10.89 -3.47
CA ILE A 44 17.68 -10.08 -2.24
C ILE A 44 19.11 -10.02 -1.65
N SER A 45 19.84 -11.14 -1.65
CA SER A 45 21.21 -11.19 -1.15
C SER A 45 22.17 -10.36 -2.01
N ALA A 46 22.03 -10.40 -3.33
CA ALA A 46 22.82 -9.59 -4.25
C ALA A 46 22.61 -8.09 -4.01
N VAL A 47 21.36 -7.66 -3.85
CA VAL A 47 21.03 -6.24 -3.57
C VAL A 47 21.55 -5.82 -2.19
N LYS A 48 21.43 -6.68 -1.17
CA LYS A 48 21.98 -6.42 0.16
C LYS A 48 23.49 -6.21 0.14
N ASN A 49 24.20 -7.01 -0.66
CA ASN A 49 25.64 -6.87 -0.85
C ASN A 49 26.01 -5.60 -1.62
N LEU A 50 25.23 -5.20 -2.63
CA LEU A 50 25.47 -3.99 -3.42
C LEU A 50 25.39 -2.72 -2.58
N TYR A 51 24.45 -2.67 -1.61
CA TYR A 51 24.20 -1.49 -0.78
C TYR A 51 24.71 -1.64 0.68
N LYS A 52 25.55 -2.63 0.96
CA LYS A 52 26.01 -2.95 2.33
C LYS A 52 26.65 -1.76 3.05
N ASP A 53 27.35 -0.89 2.32
CA ASP A 53 28.09 0.26 2.88
C ASP A 53 27.21 1.53 3.00
N GLN A 54 26.04 1.52 2.36
CA GLN A 54 25.10 2.64 2.32
C GLN A 54 23.89 2.43 3.24
N ASN A 55 23.69 1.20 3.73
CA ASN A 55 22.57 0.82 4.58
C ASN A 55 22.97 0.77 6.05
N VAL A 56 22.27 1.53 6.90
CA VAL A 56 22.46 1.50 8.36
C VAL A 56 21.81 0.27 8.99
N ARG A 57 20.67 -0.18 8.43
CA ARG A 57 19.91 -1.34 8.91
C ARG A 57 19.22 -2.04 7.74
N THR A 58 19.10 -3.36 7.84
CA THR A 58 18.33 -4.19 6.90
C THR A 58 17.49 -5.18 7.69
N ALA A 59 16.24 -5.37 7.28
CA ALA A 59 15.34 -6.36 7.86
C ALA A 59 14.87 -7.30 6.76
N ASP A 60 15.00 -8.60 6.99
CA ASP A 60 14.64 -9.63 6.02
C ASP A 60 13.26 -10.20 6.39
N TYR A 61 12.31 -10.10 5.45
CA TYR A 61 10.96 -10.63 5.62
C TYR A 61 10.71 -11.75 4.63
N SER A 62 10.14 -12.86 5.09
CA SER A 62 9.73 -13.98 4.25
C SER A 62 8.21 -14.03 4.17
N TYR A 63 7.67 -14.09 2.96
CA TYR A 63 6.25 -14.25 2.71
C TYR A 63 6.01 -15.37 1.70
N LYS A 64 4.88 -16.06 1.83
CA LYS A 64 4.42 -17.06 0.86
C LYS A 64 3.39 -16.39 -0.04
N LEU A 65 3.67 -16.33 -1.33
CA LEU A 65 2.66 -15.93 -2.32
C LEU A 65 1.65 -17.08 -2.44
N VAL A 66 0.40 -16.80 -2.09
CA VAL A 66 -0.72 -17.71 -2.28
C VAL A 66 -1.61 -17.09 -3.34
N THR A 67 -1.66 -17.71 -4.51
CA THR A 67 -2.63 -17.39 -5.55
C THR A 67 -3.85 -18.27 -5.35
N GLU A 68 -4.97 -17.68 -4.96
CA GLU A 68 -6.26 -18.35 -5.09
C GLU A 68 -6.60 -18.42 -6.57
N ILE A 69 -6.50 -19.62 -7.15
CA ILE A 69 -7.08 -19.88 -8.47
C ILE A 69 -8.58 -19.94 -8.24
N ILE A 70 -9.27 -18.82 -8.47
CA ILE A 70 -10.72 -18.85 -8.60
C ILE A 70 -10.99 -19.72 -9.83
N LYS A 71 -11.32 -21.00 -9.61
CA LYS A 71 -11.86 -21.85 -10.67
C LYS A 71 -13.22 -21.25 -11.03
N GLN A 72 -13.22 -20.37 -12.02
CA GLN A 72 -14.44 -19.98 -12.70
C GLN A 72 -14.96 -21.25 -13.37
N GLU A 73 -15.95 -21.91 -12.76
CA GLU A 73 -16.71 -22.94 -13.45
C GLU A 73 -17.35 -22.26 -14.66
N LEU A 74 -16.82 -22.54 -15.85
CA LEU A 74 -17.42 -22.06 -17.09
C LEU A 74 -18.87 -22.52 -17.11
N THR A 75 -19.78 -21.56 -17.26
CA THR A 75 -21.21 -21.84 -17.45
C THR A 75 -21.40 -22.64 -18.73
N THR A 76 -22.50 -23.39 -18.80
CA THR A 76 -22.80 -24.32 -19.90
C THR A 76 -22.70 -23.66 -21.28
N GLU A 77 -23.06 -22.37 -21.37
CA GLU A 77 -22.99 -21.55 -22.58
C GLU A 77 -21.55 -21.35 -23.09
N GLN A 78 -20.56 -21.19 -22.20
CA GLN A 78 -19.16 -20.99 -22.60
C GLN A 78 -18.48 -22.27 -23.09
N LYS A 79 -19.02 -23.45 -22.77
CA LYS A 79 -18.47 -24.74 -23.24
C LYS A 79 -18.92 -25.09 -24.66
N GLU A 80 -20.02 -24.53 -25.14
CA GLU A 80 -20.50 -24.77 -26.50
C GLU A 80 -19.71 -23.97 -27.56
N ASP A 81 -19.29 -22.75 -27.24
CA ASP A 81 -18.48 -21.92 -28.15
C ASP A 81 -17.06 -22.47 -28.37
N ILE A 82 -16.51 -23.24 -27.43
CA ILE A 82 -15.17 -23.84 -27.55
C ILE A 82 -15.18 -25.11 -28.44
N LYS A 83 -16.37 -25.66 -28.77
CA LYS A 83 -16.52 -26.86 -29.60
C LYS A 83 -16.76 -26.59 -31.09
N LYS A 84 -16.80 -25.32 -31.53
CA LYS A 84 -16.92 -24.95 -32.94
C LYS A 84 -15.58 -24.77 -33.62
#